data_AF-A0A819P6L0-F1
#
_entry.id   AF-A0A819P6L0-F1
#
_cell.length_a   1.000
_cell.length_b   1.000
_cell.length_c   1.000
_cell.angle_alpha   90.00
_cell.angle_beta   90.00
_cell.angle_gamma   90.00
#
_symmetry.space_group_name_H-M   'P 1'
#
loop_
_entity.id
_entity.type
_entity.pdbx_description
1 polymer ?
#
loop_
_entity_poly.entity_id
_entity_poly.type
_entity_poly.pdbx_seq_one_letter_code
_entity_poly.pdbx_strand_id
1 'polypeptide(L)'
;DCNYSSCLGHTLSWGQAIDILTKCYSEGKPTGELGPMDPSRNSTFEFLKNFFNEIASVFPDGYVHLGGDEVSFECWRSNPAIKEFMRQMKFGLDYALLEQYYMQT
;
A
#
# COMPACT_ATOMS: atom_id res chain seq x y z
N ASP A 1 -2.97 12.10 27.05
CA ASP A 1 -1.60 11.57 27.08
C ASP A 1 -1.52 10.20 26.42
N CYS A 2 -1.22 10.16 25.12
CA CYS A 2 -0.74 8.97 24.42
C CYS A 2 0.73 9.24 24.04
N ASN A 3 1.65 8.45 24.57
CA ASN A 3 3.08 8.57 24.33
C ASN A 3 3.45 8.06 22.92
N TYR A 4 3.99 8.98 22.13
CA TYR A 4 4.90 8.97 20.98
C TYR A 4 5.43 7.68 20.29
N SER A 5 4.86 6.48 20.42
CA SER A 5 5.48 5.26 19.84
C SER A 5 4.56 4.14 19.34
N SER A 6 3.25 4.34 19.21
CA SER A 6 2.31 3.22 18.96
C SER A 6 1.24 3.45 17.87
N CYS A 7 1.48 4.30 16.87
CA CYS A 7 0.48 4.55 15.81
C CYS A 7 0.80 3.94 14.44
N LEU A 8 2.03 3.47 14.18
CA LEU A 8 2.41 3.01 12.84
C LEU A 8 2.15 1.51 12.59
N GLY A 9 1.85 0.72 13.63
CA GLY A 9 1.54 -0.72 13.52
C GLY A 9 0.04 -1.09 13.44
N HIS A 10 -0.86 -0.10 13.40
CA HIS A 10 -2.31 -0.31 13.58
C HIS A 10 -3.16 -0.25 12.30
N THR A 11 -2.61 -0.64 11.14
CA THR A 11 -3.42 -0.93 9.94
C THR A 11 -3.99 -2.36 9.91
N LEU A 12 -3.65 -3.21 10.90
CA LEU A 12 -4.21 -4.55 11.07
C LEU A 12 -5.74 -4.58 11.13
N SER A 13 -6.37 -3.53 11.70
CA SER A 13 -7.83 -3.42 11.75
C SER A 13 -8.48 -3.11 10.39
N TRP A 14 -7.73 -2.55 9.44
CA TRP A 14 -8.22 -2.21 8.09
C TRP A 14 -7.96 -3.35 7.11
N GLY A 15 -6.85 -4.08 7.29
CA GLY A 15 -6.49 -5.25 6.47
C GLY A 15 -7.47 -6.43 6.57
N GLN A 16 -8.29 -6.49 7.61
CA GLN A 16 -9.33 -7.51 7.77
C GLN A 16 -10.65 -7.15 7.05
N ALA A 17 -10.88 -5.87 6.77
CA ALA A 17 -12.13 -5.38 6.19
C ALA A 17 -12.02 -5.12 4.68
N ILE A 18 -10.84 -4.74 4.18
CA ILE A 18 -10.64 -4.37 2.78
C ILE A 18 -9.32 -4.98 2.33
N ASP A 19 -9.39 -5.87 1.33
CA ASP A 19 -8.26 -6.62 0.76
C ASP A 19 -7.37 -5.71 -0.11
N ILE A 20 -6.87 -4.61 0.47
CA ILE A 20 -6.05 -3.57 -0.17
C ILE A 20 -4.56 -3.69 0.17
N LEU A 21 -4.21 -4.54 1.15
CA LEU A 21 -2.82 -4.75 1.55
C LEU A 21 -2.18 -5.88 0.75
N THR A 22 -0.89 -5.73 0.46
CA THR A 22 -0.11 -6.75 -0.24
C THR A 22 0.05 -7.97 0.64
N LYS A 23 -0.28 -9.16 0.13
CA LYS A 23 0.04 -10.43 0.81
C LYS A 23 1.50 -10.76 0.58
N CYS A 24 2.25 -10.97 1.66
CA CYS A 24 3.65 -11.37 1.58
C CYS A 24 3.76 -12.88 1.34
N TYR A 25 4.79 -13.28 0.60
CA TYR A 25 5.07 -14.66 0.26
C TYR A 25 6.47 -15.05 0.76
N SER A 26 6.61 -16.28 1.22
CA SER A 26 7.90 -16.90 1.50
C SER A 26 7.89 -18.30 0.92
N GLU A 27 8.95 -18.65 0.19
CA GLU A 27 9.08 -19.95 -0.49
C GLU A 27 7.86 -20.34 -1.37
N GLY A 28 7.20 -19.34 -1.97
CA GLY A 28 6.04 -19.53 -2.84
C GLY A 28 4.71 -19.74 -2.11
N LYS A 29 4.67 -19.63 -0.77
CA LYS A 29 3.44 -19.68 0.03
C LYS A 29 3.15 -18.32 0.67
N PRO A 30 1.87 -17.92 0.79
CA PRO A 30 1.53 -16.71 1.54
C PRO A 30 1.91 -16.92 3.01
N THR A 31 2.65 -15.97 3.59
CA THR A 31 3.08 -16.05 5.01
C THR A 31 1.96 -15.69 5.98
N GLY A 32 0.88 -15.08 5.47
CA GLY A 32 -0.18 -14.48 6.29
C GLY A 32 0.18 -13.07 6.78
N GLU A 33 1.41 -12.62 6.54
CA GLU A 33 1.82 -11.25 6.77
C GLU A 33 1.31 -10.35 5.66
N LEU A 34 0.86 -9.16 6.07
CA LEU A 34 0.40 -8.12 5.17
C LEU A 34 1.47 -7.03 5.13
N GLY A 35 1.89 -6.67 3.92
CA GLY A 35 2.81 -5.59 3.68
C GLY A 35 2.08 -4.30 3.30
N PRO A 36 2.77 -3.37 2.61
CA PRO A 36 2.19 -2.11 2.19
C PRO A 36 1.01 -2.30 1.21
N MET A 37 0.25 -1.23 0.97
CA MET A 37 -0.86 -1.22 0.01
C MET A 37 -0.43 -1.82 -1.33
N ASP A 38 -1.34 -2.56 -1.98
CA ASP A 38 -1.06 -3.23 -3.25
C ASP A 38 -1.38 -2.30 -4.43
N PRO A 39 -0.36 -1.71 -5.10
CA PRO A 39 -0.56 -0.79 -6.21
C PRO A 39 -0.96 -1.51 -7.51
N SER A 40 -0.95 -2.84 -7.54
CA SER A 40 -1.36 -3.61 -8.72
C SER A 40 -2.88 -3.77 -8.83
N ARG A 41 -3.63 -3.39 -7.79
CA ARG A 41 -5.08 -3.59 -7.69
C ARG A 41 -5.84 -2.29 -7.85
N ASN A 42 -6.77 -2.26 -8.80
CA ASN A 42 -7.68 -1.13 -9.00
C ASN A 42 -8.52 -0.82 -7.76
N SER A 43 -8.86 -1.84 -6.96
CA SER A 43 -9.62 -1.66 -5.71
C SER A 43 -8.89 -0.77 -4.69
N THR A 44 -7.55 -0.78 -4.69
CA THR A 44 -6.74 0.10 -3.84
C THR A 44 -6.95 1.55 -4.24
N PHE A 45 -6.90 1.86 -5.54
CA PHE A 45 -7.12 3.23 -6.05
C PHE A 45 -8.56 3.71 -5.86
N GLU A 46 -9.56 2.83 -6.06
CA GLU A 46 -10.96 3.18 -5.79
C GLU A 46 -11.20 3.50 -4.31
N PHE A 47 -10.60 2.71 -3.41
CA PHE A 47 -10.66 2.97 -1.98
C PHE A 47 -10.00 4.30 -1.63
N LEU A 48 -8.78 4.54 -2.10
CA LEU A 48 -8.07 5.81 -1.88
C LEU A 48 -8.87 6.99 -2.40
N LYS A 49 -9.40 6.91 -3.62
CA LYS A 49 -10.19 8.00 -4.21
C LYS A 49 -11.41 8.33 -3.37
N ASN A 50 -12.14 7.32 -2.90
CA ASN A 50 -13.30 7.53 -2.04
C ASN A 50 -12.88 8.10 -0.67
N PHE A 51 -11.80 7.56 -0.09
CA PHE A 51 -11.24 8.02 1.18
C PHE A 51 -10.78 9.47 1.11
N PHE A 52 -10.02 9.86 0.08
CA PHE A 52 -9.60 11.24 -0.14
C PHE A 52 -10.76 12.17 -0.44
N ASN A 53 -11.78 11.73 -1.18
CA ASN A 53 -12.97 12.55 -1.41
C ASN A 53 -13.69 12.86 -0.09
N GLU A 54 -13.80 11.87 0.81
CA GLU A 54 -14.38 12.08 2.14
C GLU A 54 -13.49 12.98 3.00
N ILE A 55 -12.18 12.69 3.06
CA ILE A 55 -11.21 13.51 3.80
C ILE A 55 -11.16 14.95 3.28
N ALA A 56 -11.14 15.19 1.97
CA ALA A 56 -11.15 16.54 1.38
C ALA A 56 -12.44 17.31 1.68
N SER A 57 -13.55 16.59 1.91
CA SER A 57 -14.82 17.22 2.32
C SER A 57 -14.83 17.59 3.80
N VAL A 58 -14.03 16.91 4.63
CA VAL A 58 -13.96 17.09 6.09
C VAL A 58 -12.79 17.99 6.51
N PHE A 59 -11.67 17.94 5.79
CA PHE A 59 -10.44 18.69 6.07
C PHE A 59 -10.16 19.68 4.93
N PRO A 60 -10.34 21.00 5.16
CA PRO A 60 -10.04 22.03 4.18
C PRO A 60 -8.53 22.31 4.04
N ASP A 61 -7.67 21.62 4.79
CA ASP A 61 -6.22 21.71 4.67
C ASP A 61 -5.74 20.98 3.41
N GLY A 62 -5.12 21.72 2.49
CA GLY A 62 -4.69 21.24 1.18
C GLY A 62 -3.51 20.24 1.18
N TYR A 63 -3.19 19.63 2.32
CA TYR A 63 -2.08 18.70 2.46
C TYR A 63 -2.47 17.50 3.34
N VAL A 64 -2.65 16.33 2.71
CA VAL A 64 -2.85 15.06 3.42
C VAL A 64 -1.50 14.34 3.45
N HIS A 65 -0.94 14.16 4.65
CA HIS A 65 0.26 13.34 4.83
C HIS A 65 -0.14 11.86 4.92
N LEU A 66 0.07 11.13 3.83
CA LEU A 66 -0.42 9.75 3.67
C LEU A 66 0.41 8.68 4.39
N GLY A 67 1.52 9.10 5.00
CA GLY A 67 2.59 8.20 5.34
C GLY A 67 3.30 7.67 4.07
N GLY A 68 4.51 7.18 4.30
CA GLY A 68 5.43 6.57 3.35
C GLY A 68 6.69 6.08 4.06
N ASP A 69 6.59 5.95 5.38
CA ASP A 69 7.66 5.61 6.30
C ASP A 69 7.55 4.11 6.56
N GLU A 70 8.63 3.38 6.27
CA GLU A 70 8.80 1.90 6.32
C GLU A 70 8.11 1.06 5.21
N VAL A 71 8.13 1.51 3.95
CA VAL A 71 7.77 0.63 2.81
C VAL A 71 8.87 -0.42 2.59
N SER A 72 8.72 -1.60 3.20
CA SER A 72 9.58 -2.75 2.86
C SER A 72 9.18 -3.32 1.49
N PHE A 73 10.05 -3.15 0.50
CA PHE A 73 9.89 -3.74 -0.83
C PHE A 73 10.00 -5.28 -0.85
N GLU A 74 10.41 -5.92 0.23
CA GLU A 74 10.54 -7.38 0.30
C GLU A 74 9.19 -8.06 0.08
N CYS A 75 8.12 -7.53 0.66
CA CYS A 75 6.78 -8.07 0.49
C CYS A 75 6.32 -7.94 -0.97
N TRP A 76 6.51 -6.77 -1.59
CA TRP A 76 6.23 -6.57 -3.02
C TRP A 76 7.01 -7.52 -3.92
N ARG A 77 8.30 -7.72 -3.63
CA ARG A 77 9.16 -8.62 -4.40
C ARG A 77 8.77 -10.09 -4.27
N SER A 78 8.27 -10.47 -3.11
CA SER A 78 7.80 -11.83 -2.87
C SER A 78 6.50 -12.13 -3.63
N ASN A 79 5.61 -11.13 -3.76
CA ASN A 79 4.27 -11.30 -4.30
C ASN A 79 4.29 -11.55 -5.83
N PRO A 80 3.70 -12.66 -6.33
CA PRO A 80 3.67 -12.98 -7.75
C PRO A 80 2.79 -12.05 -8.59
N ALA A 81 1.70 -11.49 -8.03
CA ALA A 81 0.83 -10.57 -8.74
C ALA A 81 1.54 -9.24 -9.02
N ILE A 82 2.29 -8.72 -8.03
CA ILE A 82 3.09 -7.51 -8.20
C ILE A 82 4.22 -7.73 -9.20
N LYS A 83 4.88 -8.89 -9.19
CA LYS A 83 5.89 -9.23 -10.21
C LYS A 83 5.30 -9.25 -11.62
N GLU A 84 4.09 -9.76 -11.79
CA GLU A 84 3.42 -9.72 -13.09
C GLU A 84 3.03 -8.30 -13.50
N PHE A 85 2.55 -7.48 -12.55
CA PHE A 85 2.27 -6.07 -12.80
C PHE A 85 3.53 -5.28 -13.22
N MET A 86 4.65 -5.49 -12.52
CA MET A 86 5.96 -4.94 -12.85
C MET A 86 6.39 -5.31 -14.28
N ARG A 87 6.09 -6.55 -14.72
CA ARG A 87 6.36 -7.03 -16.09
C ARG A 87 5.48 -6.34 -17.12
N GLN A 88 4.19 -6.13 -16.81
CA GLN A 88 3.25 -5.44 -17.70
C GLN A 88 3.62 -3.96 -17.88
N MET A 89 3.99 -3.29 -16.78
CA MET A 89 4.41 -1.89 -16.78
C MET A 89 5.84 -1.67 -17.29
N LYS A 90 6.60 -2.75 -17.52
CA LYS A 90 8.01 -2.74 -17.92
C LYS A 90 8.94 -2.01 -16.93
N PHE A 91 8.60 -2.03 -15.64
CA PHE A 91 9.43 -1.47 -14.56
C PHE A 91 10.59 -2.40 -14.15
N GLY A 92 10.57 -3.66 -14.58
CA GLY A 92 11.65 -4.60 -14.31
C GLY A 92 11.73 -5.00 -12.83
N LEU A 93 12.86 -4.72 -12.18
CA LEU A 93 13.08 -4.96 -10.74
C LEU A 93 13.12 -3.67 -9.92
N ASP A 94 12.76 -2.55 -10.52
CA ASP A 94 12.82 -1.24 -9.89
C ASP A 94 11.50 -0.90 -9.18
N TYR A 95 11.38 -1.34 -7.93
CA TYR A 95 10.19 -1.11 -7.11
C TYR A 95 10.02 0.36 -6.70
N ALA A 96 11.04 1.21 -6.85
CA ALA A 96 10.90 2.65 -6.64
C ALA A 96 10.08 3.30 -7.76
N LEU A 97 10.18 2.79 -9.00
CA LEU A 97 9.28 3.22 -10.09
C LEU A 97 7.82 2.83 -9.83
N LEU A 98 7.60 1.69 -9.19
CA LEU A 98 6.25 1.26 -8.79
C LEU A 98 5.66 2.18 -7.71
N GLU A 99 6.47 2.55 -6.72
CA GLU A 99 6.10 3.54 -5.71
C GLU A 99 5.79 4.91 -6.35
N GLN A 100 6.64 5.37 -7.27
CA GLN A 100 6.41 6.61 -8.00
C GLN A 100 5.11 6.57 -8.81
N TYR A 101 4.84 5.46 -9.51
CA TYR A 101 3.58 5.26 -10.24
C TYR A 101 2.37 5.36 -9.31
N TYR A 102 2.46 4.75 -8.13
CA TYR A 102 1.41 4.80 -7.12
C TYR A 102 1.18 6.21 -6.55
N MET A 103 2.24 7.00 -6.37
CA MET A 103 2.11 8.40 -5.89
C MET A 103 1.58 9.37 -6.97
N GLN A 104 1.71 9.03 -8.25
CA GLN A 104 1.28 9.88 -9.37
C GLN A 104 -0.12 9.56 -9.91
N THR A 105 -0.72 8.44 -9.52
CA THR A 105 -2.01 7.95 -10.02
C THR A 105 -3.14 8.29 -9.05
#